data_AF-A0A1V4D570-F1
#
_entry.id   AF-A0A1V4D570-F1
#
_cell.length_a   1.000
_cell.length_b   1.000
_cell.length_c   1.000
_cell.angle_alpha   90.00
_cell.angle_beta   90.00
_cell.angle_gamma   90.00
#
_symmetry.space_group_name_H-M   'P 1'
#
loop_
_entity.id
_entity.type
_entity.pdbx_description
1 polymer ?
#
loop_
_entity_poly.entity_id
_entity_poly.type
_entity_poly.pdbx_seq_one_letter_code
_entity_poly.pdbx_strand_id
1 'polypeptide(L)'
;MVWQVKEGLELHYLEDAASKASCIVAAGDDGDEVAQWANMAATYIGAWTEKELTASLKESSDPVTRTQLLLLVGLGSPDTFDDEYFSLILRDFDHEDPMVRTGAVWATSYSSWREFVPDLRKLAASDPQDDVRATAHAVADIIERKS
;
A
#
# COMPACT_ATOMS: atom_id res chain seq x y z
N MET A 1 -10.51 12.05 -11.07
CA MET A 1 -11.03 12.43 -12.42
C MET A 1 -11.20 11.15 -13.22
N VAL A 2 -12.25 11.03 -14.04
CA VAL A 2 -12.53 9.80 -14.81
C VAL A 2 -12.57 10.15 -16.30
N TRP A 3 -11.90 9.35 -17.12
CA TRP A 3 -11.95 9.44 -18.57
C TRP A 3 -12.41 8.12 -19.17
N GLN A 4 -13.41 8.18 -20.04
CA GLN A 4 -13.80 7.05 -20.86
C GLN A 4 -12.82 6.96 -22.05
N VAL A 5 -12.09 5.84 -22.15
CA VAL A 5 -11.18 5.59 -23.27
C VAL A 5 -11.97 5.05 -24.46
N LYS A 6 -12.85 4.10 -24.19
CA LYS A 6 -13.84 3.55 -25.11
C LYS A 6 -15.01 2.93 -24.32
N GLU A 7 -16.02 2.42 -25.01
CA GLU A 7 -17.08 1.65 -24.37
C GLU A 7 -16.49 0.44 -23.62
N GLY A 8 -16.86 0.28 -22.35
CA GLY A 8 -16.35 -0.79 -21.48
C GLY A 8 -14.92 -0.59 -20.93
N LEU A 9 -14.28 0.57 -21.14
CA LEU A 9 -12.93 0.86 -20.61
C LEU A 9 -12.78 2.31 -20.13
N GLU A 10 -12.34 2.46 -18.90
CA GLU A 10 -12.16 3.74 -18.21
C GLU A 10 -10.76 3.87 -17.57
N LEU A 11 -10.28 5.10 -17.50
CA LEU A 11 -9.11 5.49 -16.71
C LEU A 11 -9.54 6.43 -15.60
N HIS A 12 -9.06 6.15 -14.39
CA HIS A 12 -9.39 6.88 -13.18
C HIS A 12 -8.10 7.47 -12.62
N TYR A 13 -8.05 8.80 -12.50
CA TYR A 13 -7.02 9.48 -11.73
C TYR A 13 -7.48 9.69 -10.30
N LEU A 14 -6.69 9.19 -9.38
CA LEU A 14 -6.91 9.26 -7.94
C LEU A 14 -5.70 9.90 -7.28
N GLU A 15 -5.97 10.73 -6.28
CA GLU A 15 -4.94 11.24 -5.37
C GLU A 15 -5.18 10.60 -4.02
N ASP A 16 -4.18 9.88 -3.54
CA ASP A 16 -4.22 9.30 -2.22
C ASP A 16 -3.52 10.23 -1.23
N ALA A 17 -4.31 10.85 -0.36
CA ALA A 17 -3.82 11.84 0.60
C ALA A 17 -2.81 11.23 1.60
N ALA A 18 -2.95 9.95 1.92
CA ALA A 18 -2.10 9.27 2.89
C ALA A 18 -0.68 9.03 2.33
N SER A 19 -0.57 8.39 1.15
CA SER A 19 0.71 8.17 0.46
C SER A 19 1.27 9.42 -0.23
N LYS A 20 0.44 10.46 -0.39
CA LYS A 20 0.70 11.63 -1.25
C LYS A 20 1.00 11.22 -2.70
N ALA A 21 0.49 10.07 -3.11
CA ALA A 21 0.69 9.53 -4.45
C ALA A 21 -0.49 9.89 -5.34
N SER A 22 -0.19 10.04 -6.61
CA SER A 22 -1.18 10.06 -7.67
C SER A 22 -1.14 8.71 -8.38
N CYS A 23 -2.29 8.05 -8.54
CA CYS A 23 -2.37 6.80 -9.27
C CYS A 23 -3.37 6.89 -10.43
N ILE A 24 -3.09 6.09 -11.46
CA ILE A 24 -3.98 5.85 -12.58
C ILE A 24 -4.49 4.41 -12.45
N VAL A 25 -5.80 4.25 -12.39
CA VAL A 25 -6.47 2.94 -12.37
C VAL A 25 -7.17 2.74 -13.70
N ALA A 26 -6.86 1.65 -14.39
CA ALA A 26 -7.61 1.20 -15.56
C ALA A 26 -8.67 0.19 -15.13
N ALA A 27 -9.91 0.38 -15.58
CA ALA A 27 -11.03 -0.47 -15.25
C ALA A 27 -11.85 -0.77 -16.51
N GLY A 28 -12.27 -2.02 -16.69
CA GLY A 28 -13.04 -2.45 -17.85
C GLY A 28 -13.39 -3.93 -17.81
N ASP A 29 -14.21 -4.36 -18.77
CA ASP A 29 -14.74 -5.73 -18.83
C ASP A 29 -13.72 -6.75 -19.36
N ASP A 30 -12.77 -6.30 -20.19
CA ASP A 30 -11.70 -7.12 -20.78
C ASP A 30 -10.38 -6.89 -20.03
N GLY A 31 -9.95 -7.90 -19.28
CA GLY A 31 -8.72 -7.83 -18.48
C GLY A 31 -7.44 -7.64 -19.29
N ASP A 32 -7.36 -8.18 -20.51
CA ASP A 32 -6.17 -8.03 -21.37
C ASP A 32 -6.05 -6.59 -21.87
N GLU A 33 -7.18 -5.98 -22.24
CA GLU A 33 -7.21 -4.58 -22.64
C GLU A 33 -6.92 -3.64 -21.47
N VAL A 34 -7.49 -3.91 -20.30
CA VAL A 34 -7.20 -3.17 -19.07
C VAL A 34 -5.70 -3.19 -18.77
N ALA A 35 -5.08 -4.37 -18.83
CA ALA A 35 -3.64 -4.51 -18.61
C ALA A 35 -2.81 -3.76 -19.67
N GLN A 36 -3.20 -3.82 -20.94
CA GLN A 36 -2.51 -3.09 -22.01
C GLN A 36 -2.53 -1.57 -21.77
N TRP A 37 -3.68 -1.02 -21.41
CA TRP A 37 -3.84 0.41 -21.15
C TRP A 37 -3.12 0.85 -19.87
N ALA A 38 -3.20 0.06 -18.80
CA ALA A 38 -2.45 0.31 -17.58
C ALA A 38 -0.94 0.36 -17.87
N ASN A 39 -0.41 -0.60 -18.63
CA ASN A 39 1.00 -0.65 -19.01
C ASN A 39 1.42 0.54 -19.89
N MET A 40 0.58 0.93 -20.85
CA MET A 40 0.85 2.10 -21.69
C MET A 40 0.85 3.40 -20.87
N ALA A 41 -0.12 3.58 -19.98
CA ALA A 41 -0.19 4.73 -19.08
C ALA A 41 1.04 4.77 -18.16
N ALA A 42 1.38 3.64 -17.53
CA ALA A 42 2.56 3.50 -16.67
C ALA A 42 3.85 3.89 -17.40
N THR A 43 4.03 3.44 -18.64
CA THR A 43 5.19 3.79 -19.47
C THR A 43 5.23 5.29 -19.77
N TYR A 44 4.09 5.88 -20.14
CA TYR A 44 4.03 7.29 -20.53
C TYR A 44 4.29 8.25 -19.37
N ILE A 45 3.77 7.93 -18.18
CA ILE A 45 3.91 8.77 -16.98
C ILE A 45 5.21 8.48 -16.21
N GLY A 46 5.98 7.47 -16.61
CA GLY A 46 7.16 7.02 -15.88
C GLY A 46 6.80 6.50 -14.48
N ALA A 47 5.74 5.69 -14.38
CA ALA A 47 5.32 5.10 -13.13
C ALA A 47 6.41 4.18 -12.57
N TRP A 48 6.50 4.11 -11.24
CA TRP A 48 7.42 3.19 -10.57
C TRP A 48 7.01 1.75 -10.86
N THR A 49 7.98 0.94 -11.26
CA THR A 49 7.80 -0.50 -11.31
C THR A 49 7.83 -1.09 -9.91
N GLU A 50 7.20 -2.25 -9.72
CA GLU A 50 7.28 -3.03 -8.48
C GLU A 50 8.73 -3.26 -8.04
N LYS A 51 9.62 -3.59 -9.01
CA LYS A 51 11.03 -3.79 -8.74
C LYS A 51 11.74 -2.53 -8.23
N GLU A 52 11.46 -1.37 -8.82
CA GLU A 52 12.05 -0.09 -8.38
C GLU A 52 11.53 0.30 -7.00
N LEU A 53 10.24 0.08 -6.75
CA LEU A 53 9.61 0.41 -5.47
C LEU A 53 10.16 -0.45 -4.33
N THR A 54 10.20 -1.77 -4.54
CA THR A 54 10.73 -2.72 -3.54
C THR A 54 12.23 -2.54 -3.31
N ALA A 55 13.02 -2.26 -4.36
CA ALA A 55 14.44 -1.93 -4.22
C ALA A 55 14.65 -0.63 -3.43
N SER A 56 13.92 0.43 -3.77
CA SER A 56 14.00 1.72 -3.08
C SER A 56 13.64 1.60 -1.60
N LEU A 57 12.61 0.81 -1.26
CA LEU A 57 12.26 0.54 0.14
C LEU A 57 13.35 -0.25 0.87
N LYS A 58 14.03 -1.18 0.20
CA LYS A 58 15.14 -1.94 0.79
C LYS A 58 16.36 -1.06 1.06
N GLU A 59 16.60 -0.06 0.23
CA GLU A 59 17.77 0.83 0.32
C GLU A 59 17.54 2.09 1.19
N SER A 60 16.28 2.47 1.42
CA SER A 60 15.96 3.69 2.16
C SER A 60 16.20 3.56 3.67
N SER A 61 17.09 4.41 4.20
CA SER A 61 17.34 4.58 5.63
C SER A 61 16.70 5.83 6.24
N ASP A 62 16.21 6.76 5.41
CA ASP A 62 15.55 7.97 5.89
C ASP A 62 14.11 7.65 6.34
N PRO A 63 13.73 7.90 7.61
CA PRO A 63 12.41 7.53 8.12
C PRO A 63 11.25 8.11 7.31
N VAL A 64 11.35 9.36 6.84
CA VAL A 64 10.29 10.02 6.08
C VAL A 64 10.09 9.32 4.74
N THR A 65 11.17 9.16 3.98
CA THR A 65 11.17 8.49 2.67
C THR A 65 10.71 7.05 2.80
N ARG A 66 11.19 6.33 3.82
CA ARG A 66 10.82 4.95 4.11
C ARG A 66 9.33 4.80 4.40
N THR A 67 8.76 5.69 5.21
CA THR A 67 7.32 5.72 5.51
C THR A 67 6.52 5.93 4.22
N GLN A 68 6.93 6.86 3.37
CA GLN A 68 6.25 7.10 2.09
C GLN A 68 6.31 5.87 1.17
N LEU A 69 7.47 5.21 1.08
CA LEU A 69 7.65 4.00 0.28
C LEU A 69 6.79 2.84 0.80
N LEU A 70 6.63 2.70 2.13
CA LEU A 70 5.73 1.70 2.71
C LEU A 70 4.28 1.92 2.28
N LEU A 71 3.80 3.16 2.29
CA LEU A 71 2.44 3.49 1.85
C LEU A 71 2.25 3.20 0.36
N LEU A 72 3.26 3.49 -0.47
CA LEU A 72 3.24 3.14 -1.89
C LEU A 72 3.24 1.62 -2.13
N VAL A 73 4.02 0.86 -1.36
CA VAL A 73 4.01 -0.62 -1.40
C VAL A 73 2.65 -1.17 -1.00
N GLY A 74 2.03 -0.62 0.05
CA GLY A 74 0.67 -0.96 0.44
C GLY A 74 -0.34 -0.62 -0.65
N LEU A 75 -0.25 0.57 -1.26
CA LEU A 75 -1.14 0.97 -2.35
C LEU A 75 -1.00 0.06 -3.59
N GLY A 76 0.22 -0.41 -3.88
CA GLY A 76 0.53 -1.30 -5.00
C GLY A 76 0.44 -2.80 -4.67
N SER A 77 -0.03 -3.19 -3.49
CA SER A 77 -0.18 -4.59 -3.11
C SER A 77 -1.36 -5.25 -3.84
N PRO A 78 -1.28 -6.55 -4.15
CA PRO A 78 -2.39 -7.26 -4.79
C PRO A 78 -3.61 -7.41 -3.86
N ASP A 79 -4.79 -7.62 -4.45
CA ASP A 79 -6.03 -7.83 -3.68
C ASP A 79 -6.01 -9.14 -2.88
N THR A 80 -5.36 -10.18 -3.42
CA THR A 80 -5.17 -11.47 -2.75
C THR A 80 -3.86 -11.51 -1.97
N PHE A 81 -3.83 -12.28 -0.89
CA PHE A 81 -2.63 -12.44 -0.05
C PHE A 81 -1.38 -12.76 -0.89
N ASP A 82 -0.32 -12.02 -0.63
CA ASP A 82 1.00 -12.21 -1.22
C ASP A 82 2.07 -12.18 -0.12
N ASP A 83 2.87 -13.25 -0.06
CA ASP A 83 3.86 -13.46 1.00
C ASP A 83 5.05 -12.49 0.90
N GLU A 84 5.42 -12.05 -0.30
CA GLU A 84 6.53 -11.13 -0.50
C GLU A 84 6.16 -9.73 0.00
N TYR A 85 4.99 -9.23 -0.40
CA TYR A 85 4.46 -7.95 0.08
C TYR A 85 4.17 -7.98 1.59
N PHE A 86 3.62 -9.09 2.09
CA PHE A 86 3.37 -9.29 3.51
C PHE A 86 4.67 -9.16 4.31
N SER A 87 5.69 -9.93 3.93
CA SER A 87 7.01 -9.91 4.58
C SER A 87 7.68 -8.54 4.47
N LEU A 88 7.53 -7.87 3.33
CA LEU A 88 8.14 -6.57 3.08
C LEU A 88 7.59 -5.48 4.00
N ILE A 89 6.27 -5.43 4.19
CA ILE A 89 5.61 -4.49 5.10
C ILE A 89 5.85 -4.88 6.56
N LEU A 90 5.71 -6.16 6.89
CA LEU A 90 5.83 -6.65 8.26
C LEU A 90 7.21 -6.38 8.86
N ARG A 91 8.27 -6.40 8.05
CA ARG A 91 9.64 -6.08 8.49
C ARG A 91 9.74 -4.75 9.24
N ASP A 92 8.93 -3.77 8.86
CA ASP A 92 8.98 -2.43 9.43
C ASP A 92 8.10 -2.26 10.68
N PHE A 93 7.44 -3.31 11.15
CA PHE A 93 6.70 -3.30 12.42
C PHE A 93 7.65 -3.21 13.63
N ASP A 94 8.90 -3.64 13.49
CA ASP A 94 9.92 -3.56 14.54
C ASP A 94 10.96 -2.44 14.26
N HIS A 95 10.66 -1.50 13.37
CA HIS A 95 11.57 -0.40 13.03
C HIS A 95 11.84 0.51 14.24
N GLU A 96 13.06 1.02 14.39
CA GLU A 96 13.43 1.86 15.55
C GLU A 96 12.62 3.16 15.63
N ASP A 97 12.40 3.79 14.48
CA ASP A 97 11.62 5.01 14.34
C ASP A 97 10.10 4.71 14.39
N PRO A 98 9.33 5.31 15.32
CA PRO A 98 7.89 5.08 15.44
C PRO A 98 7.07 5.60 14.26
N MET A 99 7.56 6.58 13.50
CA MET A 99 6.90 7.05 12.29
C MET A 99 6.90 5.96 11.22
N VAL A 100 8.01 5.24 11.07
CA VAL A 100 8.11 4.11 10.13
C VAL A 100 7.19 2.98 10.54
N ARG A 101 7.15 2.63 11.84
CA ARG A 101 6.20 1.63 12.35
C ARG A 101 4.74 2.02 12.06
N THR A 102 4.41 3.29 12.27
CA THR A 102 3.07 3.84 11.95
C THR A 102 2.77 3.75 10.45
N GLY A 103 3.75 4.06 9.59
CA GLY A 103 3.64 3.92 8.14
C GLY A 103 3.38 2.48 7.71
N ALA A 104 4.10 1.51 8.31
CA ALA A 104 3.90 0.10 8.04
C ALA A 104 2.50 -0.37 8.47
N VAL A 105 2.00 0.08 9.63
CA VAL A 105 0.63 -0.18 10.07
C VAL A 105 -0.38 0.34 9.04
N TRP A 106 -0.26 1.60 8.59
CA TRP A 106 -1.16 2.16 7.58
C TRP A 106 -1.09 1.44 6.23
N ALA A 107 0.10 0.99 5.81
CA ALA A 107 0.27 0.25 4.57
C ALA A 107 -0.59 -1.03 4.53
N THR A 108 -0.81 -1.70 5.67
CA THR A 108 -1.67 -2.89 5.73
C THR A 108 -3.15 -2.62 5.42
N SER A 109 -3.59 -1.36 5.54
CA SER A 109 -5.01 -1.00 5.32
C SER A 109 -5.43 -1.03 3.85
N TYR A 110 -4.46 -0.92 2.92
CA TYR A 110 -4.73 -0.96 1.48
C TYR A 110 -5.13 -2.36 1.02
N SER A 111 -4.34 -3.39 1.34
CA SER A 111 -4.71 -4.79 1.02
C SER A 111 -5.75 -5.38 1.96
N SER A 112 -5.79 -4.93 3.22
CA SER A 112 -6.69 -5.45 4.25
C SER A 112 -6.60 -6.98 4.45
N TRP A 113 -5.44 -7.59 4.25
CA TRP A 113 -5.23 -9.02 4.48
C TRP A 113 -5.36 -9.39 5.97
N ARG A 114 -6.10 -10.47 6.28
CA ARG A 114 -6.34 -10.90 7.68
C ARG A 114 -5.05 -11.38 8.36
N GLU A 115 -4.08 -11.79 7.58
CA GLU A 115 -2.77 -12.27 7.99
C GLU A 115 -1.99 -11.22 8.78
N PHE A 116 -2.25 -9.91 8.58
CA PHE A 116 -1.64 -8.84 9.38
C PHE A 116 -2.23 -8.69 10.78
N VAL A 117 -3.44 -9.20 11.04
CA VAL A 117 -4.16 -8.95 12.30
C VAL A 117 -3.39 -9.39 13.54
N PRO A 118 -2.78 -10.59 13.61
CA PRO A 118 -2.03 -11.01 14.79
C PRO A 118 -0.90 -10.03 15.16
N ASP A 119 -0.13 -9.56 14.16
CA ASP A 119 0.99 -8.64 14.38
C ASP A 119 0.52 -7.22 14.70
N LEU A 120 -0.57 -6.75 14.08
CA LEU A 120 -1.21 -5.48 14.43
C LEU A 120 -1.72 -5.49 15.88
N ARG A 121 -2.33 -6.59 16.33
CA ARG A 121 -2.80 -6.73 17.72
C ARG A 121 -1.64 -6.78 18.70
N LYS A 122 -0.52 -7.39 18.33
CA LYS A 122 0.72 -7.36 19.13
C LYS A 122 1.26 -5.94 19.28
N LEU A 123 1.39 -5.19 18.17
CA LEU A 123 1.77 -3.76 18.21
C LEU A 123 0.82 -2.95 19.09
N ALA A 124 -0.49 -3.12 18.89
CA ALA A 124 -1.52 -2.42 19.67
C ALA A 124 -1.41 -2.66 21.18
N ALA A 125 -0.93 -3.82 21.61
CA ALA A 125 -0.79 -4.17 23.02
C ALA A 125 0.51 -3.66 23.65
N SER A 126 1.63 -3.66 22.90
CA SER A 126 2.96 -3.53 23.49
C SER A 126 3.91 -2.51 22.85
N ASP A 127 3.52 -1.80 21.79
CA ASP A 127 4.42 -0.77 21.22
C ASP A 127 4.74 0.31 22.27
N PRO A 128 6.01 0.75 22.40
CA PRO A 128 6.38 1.77 23.38
C PRO A 128 5.72 3.13 23.12
N GLN A 129 5.24 3.41 21.90
CA GLN A 129 4.59 4.68 21.57
C GLN A 129 3.08 4.53 21.51
N ASP A 130 2.38 5.38 22.26
CA ASP A 130 0.93 5.36 22.41
C ASP A 130 0.20 5.54 21.06
N ASP A 131 0.71 6.43 20.20
CA ASP A 131 0.13 6.70 18.89
C ASP A 131 0.24 5.50 17.94
N VAL A 132 1.34 4.74 18.01
CA VAL A 132 1.51 3.51 17.23
C VAL A 132 0.51 2.46 17.72
N ARG A 133 0.36 2.31 19.04
CA ARG A 133 -0.63 1.38 19.62
C ARG A 133 -2.05 1.70 19.18
N ALA A 134 -2.43 2.99 19.26
CA ALA A 134 -3.75 3.45 18.86
C ALA A 134 -4.02 3.21 17.36
N THR A 135 -3.04 3.51 16.51
CA THR A 135 -3.15 3.29 15.06
C THR A 135 -3.27 1.80 14.74
N ALA A 136 -2.41 0.95 15.32
CA ALA A 136 -2.45 -0.49 15.11
C ALA A 136 -3.78 -1.11 15.56
N HIS A 137 -4.34 -0.63 16.67
CA HIS A 137 -5.66 -1.04 17.15
C HIS A 137 -6.75 -0.70 16.13
N ALA A 138 -6.79 0.56 15.67
CA ALA A 138 -7.79 1.03 14.73
C ALA A 138 -7.73 0.30 13.37
N VAL A 139 -6.53 0.06 12.85
CA VAL A 139 -6.35 -0.65 11.58
C VAL A 139 -6.72 -2.13 11.71
N ALA A 140 -6.35 -2.80 12.80
CA ALA A 140 -6.78 -4.19 13.04
C ALA A 140 -8.32 -4.31 13.05
N ASP A 141 -9.02 -3.39 13.72
CA ASP A 141 -10.48 -3.34 13.74
C ASP A 141 -11.08 -3.13 12.34
N ILE A 142 -10.42 -2.36 11.47
CA ILE A 142 -10.87 -2.15 10.09
C ILE A 142 -10.76 -3.45 9.29
N ILE A 143 -9.62 -4.14 9.36
CA ILE A 143 -9.35 -5.37 8.62
C ILE A 143 -10.33 -6.48 9.05
N GLU A 144 -10.54 -6.63 10.36
CA GLU A 144 -11.46 -7.63 10.90
C GLU A 144 -12.92 -7.40 10.49
N ARG A 145 -13.34 -6.15 10.28
CA ARG A 145 -14.71 -5.80 9.86
C ARG A 145 -14.97 -6.03 8.37
N LYS A 146 -13.95 -5.98 7.53
CA LYS A 146 -14.07 -6.17 6.08
C LYS A 146 -14.21 -7.64 5.66
N SER A 147 -14.03 -8.57 6.60
CA SER A 147 -13.83 -10.00 6.33
C SER A 147 -14.86 -10.90 7.00
#